data_AF-A0A4Q1A4N8-F1
#
_entry.id   AF-A0A4Q1A4N8-F1
#
_cell.length_a   1.000
_cell.length_b   1.000
_cell.length_c   1.000
_cell.angle_alpha   90.00
_cell.angle_beta   90.00
_cell.angle_gamma   90.00
#
_symmetry.space_group_name_H-M   'P 1'
#
loop_
_entity.id
_entity.type
_entity.pdbx_description
1 polymer ?
#
loop_
_entity_poly.entity_id
_entity_poly.type
_entity_poly.pdbx_seq_one_letter_code
_entity_poly.pdbx_strand_id
1 'polypeptide(L)'
;LEARLMAQRIKAMVDSGYEVYDRKTDSMRPVQYRDFVILLRSMPWAPQIMEELKLQGIPVYADLATGYFEATEVNIMMNVFRVIDNPMQDIPRAAVLRSPIVGLNDEELATLRAHGKKGSFYEVMSTFLKGAPLEEEQELHD
;
A
#
# COMPACT_ATOMS: atom_id res chain seq x y z
N LEU A 1 -4.43 23.09 7.39
CA LEU A 1 -4.78 23.94 8.56
C LEU A 1 -6.15 23.56 9.13
N GLU A 2 -7.18 23.50 8.28
CA GLU A 2 -8.56 23.15 8.70
C GLU A 2 -8.67 21.75 9.34
N ALA A 3 -8.07 20.72 8.73
CA ALA A 3 -8.08 19.35 9.26
C ALA A 3 -7.51 19.24 10.68
N ARG A 4 -6.41 19.96 10.95
CA ARG A 4 -5.76 19.98 12.26
C ARG A 4 -6.63 20.65 13.32
N LEU A 5 -7.30 21.75 12.96
CA LEU A 5 -8.22 22.43 13.86
C LEU A 5 -9.43 21.53 14.20
N MET A 6 -9.98 20.84 13.20
CA MET A 6 -11.06 19.85 13.41
C MET A 6 -10.60 18.73 14.36
N ALA A 7 -9.43 18.15 14.11
CA ALA A 7 -8.87 17.09 14.96
C ALA A 7 -8.66 17.56 16.41
N GLN A 8 -8.07 18.75 16.61
CA GLN A 8 -7.89 19.33 17.94
C GLN A 8 -9.23 19.56 18.66
N ARG A 9 -10.25 20.05 17.93
CA ARG A 9 -11.57 20.30 18.52
C ARG A 9 -12.26 19.00 18.95
N ILE A 10 -12.23 17.97 18.10
CA ILE A 10 -12.80 16.66 18.41
C ILE A 10 -12.09 16.06 19.63
N LYS A 11 -10.75 16.06 19.62
CA LYS A 11 -9.93 15.54 20.72
C LYS A 11 -10.21 16.27 22.03
N ALA A 12 -10.29 17.60 22.01
CA ALA A 12 -10.62 18.38 23.20
C ALA A 12 -12.00 18.04 23.78
N MET A 13 -13.00 17.76 22.95
CA MET A 13 -14.34 17.36 23.43
C MET A 13 -14.36 15.95 24.04
N VAL A 14 -13.58 15.03 23.47
CA VAL A 14 -13.43 13.67 24.02
C VAL A 14 -12.65 13.72 25.34
N ASP A 15 -11.53 14.44 25.37
CA ASP A 15 -10.67 14.57 26.56
C ASP A 15 -11.36 15.33 27.69
N SER A 16 -12.24 16.29 27.38
CA SER A 16 -13.02 17.01 28.41
C SER A 16 -14.15 16.17 29.01
N GLY A 17 -14.41 14.97 28.49
CA GLY A 17 -15.56 14.15 28.90
C GLY A 17 -16.90 14.80 28.55
N TYR A 18 -16.97 15.52 27.43
CA TYR A 18 -18.21 16.17 26.99
C TYR A 18 -19.35 15.17 26.93
N GLU A 19 -20.48 15.47 27.59
CA GLU A 19 -21.59 14.53 27.68
C GLU A 19 -22.58 14.70 26.52
N VAL A 20 -23.05 13.57 26.01
CA VAL A 20 -24.11 13.49 25.00
C VAL A 20 -25.26 12.65 25.54
N TYR A 21 -26.47 13.02 25.17
CA TYR A 21 -27.67 12.30 25.56
C TYR A 21 -27.90 11.10 24.64
N ASP A 22 -27.98 9.89 25.22
CA ASP A 22 -28.25 8.66 24.49
C ASP A 22 -29.72 8.25 24.65
N ARG A 23 -30.48 8.38 23.56
CA ARG A 23 -31.92 8.06 23.51
C ARG A 23 -32.22 6.58 23.78
N LYS A 24 -31.25 5.68 23.62
CA LYS A 24 -31.46 4.24 23.84
C LYS A 24 -31.39 3.86 25.31
N THR A 25 -30.54 4.54 26.08
CA THR A 25 -30.34 4.29 27.51
C THR A 25 -31.01 5.33 28.40
N ASP A 26 -31.62 6.36 27.79
CA ASP A 26 -32.27 7.49 28.48
C ASP A 26 -31.34 8.17 29.50
N SER A 27 -30.06 8.31 29.13
CA SER A 27 -29.01 8.78 30.04
C SER A 27 -27.97 9.64 29.33
N MET A 28 -27.26 10.46 30.11
CA MET A 28 -26.04 11.13 29.64
C MET A 28 -24.89 10.13 29.62
N ARG A 29 -24.03 10.22 28.61
CA ARG A 29 -22.76 9.47 28.54
C ARG A 29 -21.66 10.34 27.94
N PRO A 30 -20.38 10.04 28.20
CA PRO A 30 -19.28 10.69 27.50
C PRO A 30 -19.37 10.51 25.98
N VAL A 31 -19.00 11.56 25.24
CA VAL A 31 -18.90 11.55 23.79
C VAL A 31 -17.82 10.59 23.33
N GLN A 32 -18.07 9.89 22.23
CA GLN A 32 -17.14 8.95 21.63
C GLN A 32 -16.85 9.39 20.19
N TYR A 33 -15.74 8.93 19.61
CA TYR A 33 -15.38 9.29 18.23
C TYR A 33 -16.46 8.96 17.20
N ARG A 34 -17.25 7.90 17.44
CA ARG A 34 -18.38 7.50 16.59
C ARG A 34 -19.55 8.49 16.56
N ASP A 35 -19.59 9.43 17.52
CA ASP A 35 -20.63 10.45 17.61
C ASP A 35 -20.33 11.67 16.71
N PHE A 36 -19.15 11.73 16.09
CA PHE A 36 -18.73 12.80 15.20
C PHE A 36 -18.87 12.40 13.73
N VAL A 37 -19.34 13.33 12.91
CA VAL A 37 -19.33 13.22 11.43
C VAL A 37 -18.78 14.50 10.82
N ILE A 38 -17.84 14.36 9.88
CA ILE A 38 -17.30 15.48 9.10
C ILE A 38 -17.97 15.45 7.73
N LEU A 39 -18.82 16.45 7.47
CA LEU A 39 -19.51 16.57 6.20
C LEU A 39 -18.70 17.45 5.24
N LEU A 40 -18.30 16.86 4.11
CA LEU A 40 -17.60 17.55 3.04
C LEU A 40 -18.53 17.70 1.83
N ARG A 41 -18.43 18.83 1.13
CA ARG A 41 -19.19 19.05 -0.12
C ARG A 41 -18.71 18.13 -1.24
N SER A 42 -17.41 17.89 -1.30
CA SER A 42 -16.75 16.97 -2.23
C SER A 42 -15.58 16.29 -1.51
N MET A 43 -15.11 15.16 -2.04
CA MET A 43 -14.12 14.32 -1.36
C MET A 43 -12.63 14.51 -1.77
N PRO A 44 -12.18 15.52 -2.55
CA PRO A 44 -10.78 15.58 -2.96
C PRO A 44 -9.81 15.79 -1.79
N TRP A 45 -10.29 16.36 -0.67
CA TRP A 45 -9.48 16.60 0.53
C TRP A 45 -9.66 15.54 1.62
N ALA A 46 -10.54 14.56 1.41
CA ALA A 46 -10.81 13.53 2.40
C ALA A 46 -9.55 12.72 2.77
N PRO A 47 -8.66 12.31 1.83
CA PRO A 47 -7.42 11.62 2.20
C PRO A 47 -6.50 12.43 3.11
N GLN A 48 -6.32 13.73 2.81
CA GLN A 48 -5.49 14.64 3.62
C GLN A 48 -6.07 14.86 5.02
N ILE A 49 -7.40 14.99 5.12
CA ILE A 49 -8.09 15.11 6.40
C ILE A 49 -7.91 13.82 7.21
N MET A 50 -8.09 12.65 6.58
CA MET A 50 -7.92 11.36 7.24
C MET A 50 -6.51 11.16 7.77
N GLU A 51 -5.49 11.53 6.99
CA GLU A 51 -4.10 11.43 7.40
C GLU A 51 -3.81 12.30 8.63
N GLU A 52 -4.23 13.57 8.63
CA GLU A 52 -4.07 14.46 9.79
C GLU A 52 -4.83 13.96 11.03
N LEU A 53 -6.04 13.40 10.87
CA LEU A 53 -6.77 12.80 11.99
C LEU A 53 -6.05 11.57 12.56
N LYS A 54 -5.51 10.70 11.69
CA LYS A 54 -4.71 9.54 12.10
C LYS A 54 -3.44 9.94 12.84
N LEU A 55 -2.73 10.98 12.38
CA LEU A 55 -1.54 11.52 13.06
C LEU A 55 -1.85 12.02 14.48
N GLN A 56 -3.07 12.47 14.74
CA GLN A 56 -3.53 12.91 16.06
C GLN A 56 -4.10 11.77 16.93
N GLY A 57 -4.10 10.53 16.41
CA GLY A 57 -4.63 9.35 17.09
C GLY A 57 -6.14 9.19 17.02
N ILE A 58 -6.82 9.91 16.12
CA ILE A 58 -8.27 9.86 15.97
C ILE A 58 -8.64 8.78 14.95
N PRO A 59 -9.45 7.77 15.33
CA PRO A 59 -9.93 6.77 14.37
C PRO A 59 -10.89 7.43 13.38
N VAL A 60 -10.62 7.26 12.08
CA VAL A 60 -11.39 7.87 10.99
C VAL A 60 -11.70 6.84 9.91
N TYR A 61 -12.93 6.90 9.40
CA TYR A 61 -13.40 6.09 8.29
C TYR A 61 -14.05 7.01 7.25
N ALA A 62 -13.68 6.82 5.98
CA ALA A 62 -14.35 7.46 4.85
C ALA A 62 -14.47 6.44 3.72
N ASP A 63 -15.64 6.43 3.09
CA ASP A 63 -15.87 5.63 1.88
C ASP A 63 -15.30 6.39 0.68
N LEU A 64 -14.05 6.07 0.32
CA LEU A 64 -13.35 6.67 -0.80
C LEU A 64 -13.52 5.76 -2.02
N ALA A 65 -14.29 6.22 -3.02
CA ALA A 65 -14.43 5.51 -4.29
C ALA A 65 -13.14 5.53 -5.16
N THR A 66 -12.19 6.41 -4.83
CA THR A 66 -10.95 6.65 -5.58
C THR A 66 -9.73 6.23 -4.77
N GLY A 67 -8.70 5.67 -5.42
CA GLY A 67 -7.44 5.25 -4.79
C GLY A 67 -7.31 3.74 -4.55
N TYR A 68 -8.36 2.95 -4.80
CA TYR A 68 -8.31 1.48 -4.64
C TYR A 68 -7.20 0.85 -5.49
N PHE A 69 -7.07 1.22 -6.77
CA PHE A 69 -6.02 0.72 -7.66
C PHE A 69 -4.65 1.40 -7.47
N GLU A 70 -4.60 2.47 -6.69
CA GLU A 70 -3.35 3.17 -6.34
C GLU A 70 -2.70 2.58 -5.08
N ALA A 71 -3.47 1.82 -4.28
CA ALA A 71 -2.93 1.08 -3.16
C ALA A 71 -1.82 0.13 -3.64
N THR A 72 -0.66 0.20 -2.98
CA THR A 72 0.52 -0.57 -3.37
C THR A 72 0.24 -2.07 -3.34
N GLU A 73 -0.56 -2.53 -2.38
CA GLU A 73 -0.98 -3.91 -2.22
C GLU A 73 -1.85 -4.40 -3.40
N VAL A 74 -2.77 -3.55 -3.87
CA VAL A 74 -3.61 -3.86 -5.03
C VAL A 74 -2.76 -3.92 -6.30
N ASN A 75 -1.80 -2.99 -6.46
CA ASN A 75 -0.86 -3.01 -7.58
C ASN A 75 0.01 -4.28 -7.59
N ILE A 76 0.54 -4.68 -6.42
CA ILE A 76 1.31 -5.93 -6.28
C ILE A 76 0.45 -7.12 -6.71
N MET A 77 -0.77 -7.23 -6.21
CA MET A 77 -1.67 -8.34 -6.57
C MET A 77 -2.00 -8.36 -8.07
N MET A 78 -2.21 -7.20 -8.68
CA MET A 78 -2.40 -7.10 -10.13
C MET A 78 -1.16 -7.55 -10.92
N ASN A 79 0.05 -7.24 -10.44
CA ASN A 79 1.28 -7.73 -11.06
C ASN A 79 1.43 -9.24 -10.89
N VAL A 80 1.01 -9.82 -9.77
CA VAL A 80 0.97 -11.29 -9.60
C VAL A 80 0.08 -11.93 -10.67
N PHE A 81 -1.13 -11.42 -10.86
CA PHE A 81 -2.04 -11.96 -11.89
C PHE A 81 -1.46 -11.81 -13.31
N ARG A 82 -0.80 -10.70 -13.61
CA ARG A 82 -0.11 -10.50 -14.89
C ARG A 82 1.01 -11.50 -15.13
N VAL A 83 1.82 -11.80 -14.10
CA VAL A 83 2.89 -12.79 -14.18
C VAL A 83 2.35 -14.21 -14.37
N ILE A 84 1.21 -14.53 -13.74
CA ILE A 84 0.52 -15.82 -13.91
C ILE A 84 -0.04 -15.94 -15.33
N ASP A 85 -0.68 -14.90 -15.85
CA ASP A 85 -1.27 -14.87 -17.20
C ASP A 85 -0.18 -14.97 -18.28
N ASN A 86 0.87 -14.14 -18.17
CA ASN A 86 2.01 -14.18 -19.07
C ASN A 86 3.33 -13.98 -18.30
N PRO A 87 4.12 -15.06 -18.10
CA PRO A 87 5.38 -14.97 -17.37
C PRO A 87 6.44 -14.13 -18.09
N MET A 88 6.35 -13.89 -19.40
CA MET A 88 7.37 -13.16 -20.16
C MET A 88 7.36 -11.63 -19.94
N GLN A 89 6.49 -11.13 -19.03
CA GLN A 89 6.41 -9.71 -18.71
C GLN A 89 7.42 -9.31 -17.62
N ASP A 90 8.49 -8.63 -18.03
CA ASP A 90 9.61 -8.27 -17.16
C ASP A 90 9.23 -7.30 -16.02
N ILE A 91 8.45 -6.25 -16.32
CA ILE A 91 8.08 -5.23 -15.31
C ILE A 91 7.20 -5.84 -14.19
N PRO A 92 6.07 -6.52 -14.49
CA PRO A 92 5.27 -7.18 -13.46
C PRO A 92 6.07 -8.22 -12.67
N ARG A 93 6.96 -8.97 -13.32
CA ARG A 93 7.82 -9.95 -12.66
C ARG A 93 8.78 -9.31 -11.68
N ALA A 94 9.54 -8.29 -12.11
CA ALA A 94 10.45 -7.57 -11.23
C ALA A 94 9.69 -6.92 -10.05
N ALA A 95 8.49 -6.38 -10.30
CA ALA A 95 7.63 -5.84 -9.25
C ALA A 95 7.23 -6.92 -8.22
N VAL A 96 6.84 -8.12 -8.65
CA VAL A 96 6.50 -9.23 -7.76
C VAL A 96 7.72 -9.73 -6.98
N LEU A 97 8.87 -9.87 -7.64
CA LEU A 97 10.11 -10.32 -7.00
C LEU A 97 10.60 -9.35 -5.92
N ARG A 98 10.47 -8.04 -6.14
CA ARG A 98 10.81 -7.00 -5.15
C ARG A 98 9.75 -6.84 -4.05
N SER A 99 8.51 -7.25 -4.33
CA SER A 99 7.41 -7.10 -3.38
C SER A 99 7.62 -7.96 -2.13
N PRO A 100 6.92 -7.67 -1.01
CA PRO A 100 6.96 -8.49 0.19
C PRO A 100 6.53 -9.96 0.01
N ILE A 101 6.00 -10.34 -1.17
CA ILE A 101 5.65 -11.73 -1.48
C ILE A 101 6.91 -12.59 -1.65
N VAL A 102 7.96 -12.04 -2.29
CA VAL A 102 9.23 -12.74 -2.51
C VAL A 102 10.36 -12.06 -1.74
N GLY A 103 10.42 -10.74 -1.78
CA GLY A 103 11.31 -9.94 -0.93
C GLY A 103 12.75 -9.79 -1.43
N LEU A 104 12.99 -9.92 -2.74
CA LEU A 104 14.32 -9.65 -3.29
C LEU A 104 14.70 -8.17 -3.17
N ASN A 105 15.95 -7.92 -2.82
CA ASN A 105 16.51 -6.57 -2.82
C ASN A 105 17.05 -6.19 -4.21
N ASP A 106 17.42 -4.92 -4.37
CA ASP A 106 17.86 -4.38 -5.66
C ASP A 106 19.20 -5.01 -6.12
N GLU A 107 20.07 -5.43 -5.19
CA GLU A 107 21.34 -6.11 -5.50
C GLU A 107 21.13 -7.56 -5.99
N GLU A 108 20.18 -8.28 -5.39
CA GLU A 108 19.80 -9.64 -5.79
C GLU A 108 19.14 -9.64 -7.17
N LEU A 109 18.27 -8.66 -7.45
CA LEU A 109 17.70 -8.46 -8.78
C LEU A 109 18.76 -8.12 -9.82
N ALA A 110 19.74 -7.27 -9.46
CA ALA A 110 20.86 -6.95 -10.33
C ALA A 110 21.74 -8.18 -10.60
N THR A 111 22.01 -8.99 -9.57
CA THR A 111 22.76 -10.25 -9.69
C THR A 111 22.05 -11.22 -10.62
N LEU A 112 20.73 -11.36 -10.46
CA LEU A 112 19.93 -12.19 -11.36
C LEU A 112 19.99 -11.66 -12.79
N ARG A 113 19.90 -10.33 -13.00
CA ARG A 113 20.01 -9.76 -14.35
C ARG A 113 21.41 -9.87 -14.95
N ALA A 114 22.45 -9.84 -14.12
CA ALA A 114 23.83 -10.03 -14.57
C ALA A 114 24.08 -11.46 -15.10
N HIS A 115 23.25 -12.43 -14.69
CA HIS A 115 23.37 -13.82 -15.13
C HIS A 115 23.10 -14.03 -16.62
N GLY A 116 22.22 -13.20 -17.20
CA GLY A 116 21.92 -13.21 -18.63
C GLY A 116 21.57 -11.81 -19.10
N LYS A 117 22.41 -11.25 -19.98
CA LYS A 117 22.21 -9.90 -20.53
C LYS A 117 21.17 -9.89 -21.64
N LYS A 118 20.92 -11.04 -22.28
CA LYS A 118 19.93 -11.21 -23.34
C LYS A 118 18.71 -12.00 -22.82
N GLY A 119 17.57 -11.81 -23.48
CA GLY A 119 16.32 -12.49 -23.12
C GLY A 119 15.49 -11.78 -22.04
N SER A 120 14.28 -12.30 -21.88
CA SER A 120 13.32 -11.88 -20.86
C SER A 120 13.81 -12.25 -19.46
N PHE A 121 13.34 -11.51 -18.47
CA PHE A 121 13.69 -11.74 -17.08
C PHE A 121 13.26 -13.14 -16.59
N TYR A 122 12.21 -13.72 -17.19
CA TYR A 122 11.81 -15.10 -16.94
C TYR A 122 12.85 -16.13 -17.41
N GLU A 123 13.40 -15.94 -18.61
CA GLU A 123 14.39 -16.86 -19.18
C GLU A 123 15.67 -16.83 -18.34
N VAL A 124 16.16 -15.64 -18.02
CA VAL A 124 17.35 -15.46 -17.17
C VAL A 124 17.15 -16.13 -15.80
N MET A 125 16.00 -15.91 -15.16
CA MET A 125 15.66 -16.56 -13.90
C MET A 125 15.58 -18.08 -14.04
N SER A 126 14.99 -18.59 -15.12
CA SER A 126 14.86 -20.03 -15.37
C SER A 126 16.22 -20.70 -15.58
N THR A 127 17.14 -20.01 -16.25
CA THR A 127 18.51 -20.48 -16.48
C THR A 127 19.32 -20.44 -15.18
N PHE A 128 19.22 -19.36 -14.42
CA PHE A 128 19.84 -19.23 -13.10
C PHE A 128 19.40 -20.36 -12.15
N LEU A 129 18.09 -20.66 -12.09
CA LEU A 129 17.56 -21.75 -11.26
C LEU A 129 17.98 -23.15 -11.70
N LYS A 130 18.35 -23.34 -12.97
CA LYS A 130 18.88 -24.60 -13.50
C LYS A 130 20.38 -24.77 -13.22
N GLY A 131 21.05 -23.77 -12.66
CA GLY A 131 22.48 -23.80 -12.35
C GLY A 131 23.39 -23.74 -13.59
N ALA A 132 22.92 -23.15 -14.68
CA ALA A 132 23.77 -22.92 -15.84
C ALA A 132 24.83 -21.82 -15.53
N PRO A 133 26.03 -21.87 -16.12
CA PRO A 133 27.05 -20.84 -15.94
C PRO A 133 26.63 -19.52 -16.61
N LEU A 134 27.26 -18.41 -16.19
CA LEU A 134 27.01 -17.07 -16.71
C LEU A 134 27.17 -17.05 -18.24
N GLU A 135 26.37 -16.24 -18.96
CA GLU A 135 26.54 -16.08 -20.42
C GLU A 135 27.99 -15.71 -20.81
N GLU A 136 28.68 -14.93 -19.96
CA GLU A 136 30.08 -14.53 -20.17
C GLU A 136 31.08 -15.68 -19.98
N GLU A 137 30.77 -16.70 -19.17
CA GLU A 137 31.60 -17.91 -19.03
C GLU A 137 31.41 -18.86 -20.21
N GLN A 138 30.21 -18.88 -20.83
CA GLN A 138 29.95 -19.71 -22.01
C GLN A 138 30.69 -19.20 -23.25
N GLU A 139 30.73 -17.88 -23.48
CA GLU A 139 31.50 -17.29 -24.59
C GLU A 139 33.03 -17.46 -24.45
N LEU A 140 33.54 -17.77 -23.25
CA LEU A 140 34.98 -18.02 -23.01
C LEU A 140 35.40 -19.48 -23.27
N HIS A 141 34.42 -20.39 -23.40
CA HIS A 141 34.64 -21.83 -23.55
C HIS A 141 34.33 -22.38 -24.95
N ASP A 142 33.86 -21.53 -25.86
CA ASP A 142 33.64 -21.81 -27.30
C ASP A 142 34.74 -21.15 -28.18
#